data_AF-A0A0Q9TLF4-F1
#
_entry.id   AF-A0A0Q9TLF4-F1
#
_cell.length_a   1.000
_cell.length_b   1.000
_cell.length_c   1.000
_cell.angle_alpha   90.00
_cell.angle_beta   90.00
_cell.angle_gamma   90.00
#
_symmetry.space_group_name_H-M   'P 1'
#
loop_
_entity.id
_entity.type
_entity.pdbx_description
1 polymer ?
#
loop_
_entity_poly.entity_id
_entity_poly.type
_entity_poly.pdbx_seq_one_letter_code
_entity_poly.pdbx_strand_id
1 'polypeptide(L)'
;MNTMSEMVRSIVRGGNRAAADPQFIADYAFPPGMIDRALARCPESARAPVLEAGLRQFFLAAAADPDLRASMPSRVVDEAWHEFITFTRAYDTFCQRAFGRFLHHEPEYLMALSEATANQTTVLRGTWRTACLSAGLDPDTTRTAPTLFAADLWAGIDEARTYVATCGSGDACTTSDDVVCVEHELRGPVQPEPSRRRRHARVGRRGDGGGGDGGGGDGGGDGGGGDGGGDGGGGDGGGDGGGDGGGCGGGE
;
A
#
# COMPACT_ATOMS: atom_id res chain seq x y z
N MET A 1 -1.58 29.76 5.72
CA MET A 1 -1.34 28.63 4.81
C MET A 1 -0.36 27.70 5.51
N ASN A 2 -0.82 26.53 5.95
CA ASN A 2 -0.11 25.70 6.94
C ASN A 2 0.85 24.73 6.23
N THR A 3 2.13 24.76 6.57
CA THR A 3 3.24 23.97 5.97
C THR A 3 3.00 22.47 5.97
N MET A 4 2.23 21.95 6.94
CA MET A 4 1.78 20.56 6.99
C MET A 4 0.93 20.16 5.78
N SER A 5 0.09 21.06 5.27
CA SER A 5 -0.83 20.77 4.16
C SER A 5 -0.11 20.67 2.81
N GLU A 6 0.99 21.40 2.61
CA GLU A 6 1.81 21.27 1.39
C GLU A 6 2.65 19.99 1.39
N MET A 7 3.19 19.62 2.55
CA MET A 7 3.99 18.42 2.74
C MET A 7 3.14 17.16 2.55
N VAL A 8 1.94 17.13 3.16
CA VAL A 8 0.95 16.05 2.99
C VAL A 8 0.46 15.94 1.53
N ARG A 9 0.29 17.07 0.82
CA ARG A 9 -0.05 17.09 -0.62
C ARG A 9 1.12 16.75 -1.55
N SER A 10 2.37 16.81 -1.12
CA SER A 10 3.52 16.42 -1.97
C SER A 10 3.79 14.92 -1.93
N ILE A 11 3.38 14.24 -0.86
CA ILE A 11 3.54 12.79 -0.66
C ILE A 11 2.81 11.97 -1.74
N VAL A 12 1.62 12.41 -2.17
CA VAL A 12 0.73 11.64 -3.07
C VAL A 12 0.95 11.93 -4.57
N ARG A 13 1.96 12.74 -4.90
CA ARG A 13 2.16 13.28 -6.26
C ARG A 13 2.82 12.31 -7.25
N GLY A 14 2.86 10.99 -7.01
CA GLY A 14 3.63 10.05 -7.83
C GLY A 14 2.92 9.47 -9.07
N GLY A 15 1.64 9.13 -8.99
CA GLY A 15 0.94 8.38 -10.05
C GLY A 15 -0.55 8.71 -10.08
N ASN A 16 -1.12 8.79 -11.28
CA ASN A 16 -2.53 9.06 -11.63
C ASN A 16 -3.42 9.66 -10.50
N ARG A 17 -3.32 11.00 -10.36
CA ARG A 17 -3.57 11.79 -9.13
C ARG A 17 -5.03 12.21 -8.85
N ALA A 18 -6.05 11.41 -9.13
CA ALA A 18 -7.44 11.87 -9.04
C ALA A 18 -8.27 11.38 -7.83
N ALA A 19 -7.76 10.45 -7.01
CA ALA A 19 -8.62 9.70 -6.08
C ALA A 19 -8.34 9.88 -4.58
N ALA A 20 -7.10 10.16 -4.18
CA ALA A 20 -6.75 10.23 -2.76
C ALA A 20 -6.79 11.68 -2.24
N ASP A 21 -7.46 11.89 -1.10
CA ASP A 21 -7.50 13.17 -0.37
C ASP A 21 -6.77 13.03 0.98
N PRO A 22 -5.47 13.35 1.03
CA PRO A 22 -4.67 13.23 2.25
C PRO A 22 -5.10 14.21 3.35
N GLN A 23 -5.70 15.34 2.98
CA GLN A 23 -6.20 16.30 3.97
C GLN A 23 -7.46 15.74 4.64
N PHE A 24 -8.35 15.10 3.87
CA PHE A 24 -9.48 14.38 4.44
C PHE A 24 -9.04 13.32 5.44
N ILE A 25 -8.01 12.52 5.13
CA ILE A 25 -7.46 11.52 6.06
C ILE A 25 -6.91 12.20 7.32
N ALA A 26 -6.15 13.28 7.15
CA ALA A 26 -5.56 14.01 8.27
C ALA A 26 -6.63 14.55 9.24
N ASP A 27 -7.72 15.08 8.71
CA ASP A 27 -8.78 15.72 9.50
C ASP A 27 -9.93 14.75 9.88
N TYR A 28 -9.87 13.49 9.43
CA TYR A 28 -10.96 12.54 9.63
C TYR A 28 -11.24 12.29 11.12
N ALA A 29 -12.49 12.45 11.53
CA ALA A 29 -12.95 12.06 12.85
C ALA A 29 -13.44 10.61 12.81
N PHE A 30 -12.74 9.72 13.53
CA PHE A 30 -13.13 8.32 13.62
C PHE A 30 -14.49 8.15 14.34
N PRO A 31 -15.26 7.09 14.02
CA PRO A 31 -16.55 6.85 14.65
C PRO A 31 -16.47 6.83 16.19
N PRO A 32 -17.43 7.43 16.91
CA PRO A 32 -17.44 7.42 18.37
C PRO A 32 -17.38 6.00 18.94
N GLY A 33 -16.54 5.77 19.95
CA GLY A 33 -16.37 4.47 20.60
C GLY A 33 -15.59 3.44 19.78
N MET A 34 -15.21 3.73 18.53
CA MET A 34 -14.38 2.82 17.72
C MET A 34 -13.03 2.56 18.40
N ILE A 35 -12.32 3.62 18.81
CA ILE A 35 -11.00 3.47 19.43
C ILE A 35 -11.10 2.77 20.79
N ASP A 36 -12.14 3.06 21.57
CA ASP A 36 -12.37 2.38 22.86
C ASP A 36 -12.57 0.87 22.69
N ARG A 37 -13.33 0.46 21.65
CA ARG A 37 -13.53 -0.96 21.32
C ARG A 37 -12.24 -1.64 20.85
N ALA A 38 -11.38 -0.92 20.12
CA ALA A 38 -10.06 -1.43 19.74
C ALA A 38 -9.15 -1.60 20.96
N LEU A 39 -9.12 -0.60 21.85
CA LEU A 39 -8.32 -0.65 23.09
C LEU A 39 -8.68 -1.84 23.97
N ALA A 40 -9.94 -2.28 23.98
CA ALA A 40 -10.37 -3.46 24.74
C ALA A 40 -9.69 -4.77 24.31
N ARG A 41 -9.01 -4.79 23.14
CA ARG A 41 -8.22 -5.93 22.64
C ARG A 41 -6.70 -5.72 22.75
N CYS A 42 -6.28 -4.56 23.24
CA CYS A 42 -4.88 -4.20 23.40
C CYS A 42 -4.45 -4.35 24.88
N PRO A 43 -3.13 -4.36 25.16
CA PRO A 43 -2.63 -4.22 26.53
C PRO A 43 -3.13 -2.94 27.21
N GLU A 44 -3.20 -2.94 28.54
CA GLU A 44 -3.66 -1.79 29.34
C GLU A 44 -2.81 -0.53 29.13
N SER A 45 -1.54 -0.70 28.76
CA SER A 45 -0.62 0.38 28.41
C SER A 45 -0.96 1.09 27.10
N ALA A 46 -1.75 0.47 26.21
CA ALA A 46 -2.16 1.09 24.95
C ALA A 46 -3.05 2.32 25.19
N ARG A 47 -2.87 3.36 24.36
CA ARG A 47 -3.54 4.66 24.55
C ARG A 47 -4.29 5.09 23.30
N ALA A 48 -5.49 5.64 23.47
CA ALA A 48 -6.33 6.11 22.35
C ALA A 48 -5.58 7.06 21.37
N PRO A 49 -4.83 8.08 21.83
CA PRO A 49 -4.14 8.97 20.91
C PRO A 49 -3.06 8.28 20.07
N VAL A 50 -2.46 7.21 20.59
CA VAL A 50 -1.43 6.43 19.86
C VAL A 50 -2.09 5.61 18.75
N LEU A 51 -3.21 4.93 19.05
CA LEU A 51 -3.97 4.17 18.05
C LEU A 51 -4.49 5.10 16.95
N GLU A 52 -5.09 6.24 17.31
CA GLU A 52 -5.61 7.20 16.33
C GLU A 52 -4.52 7.80 15.44
N ALA A 53 -3.40 8.23 16.02
CA ALA A 53 -2.30 8.82 15.26
C ALA A 53 -1.62 7.77 14.38
N GLY A 54 -1.38 6.55 14.90
CA GLY A 54 -0.83 5.44 14.14
C GLY A 54 -1.72 5.04 12.97
N LEU A 55 -3.02 4.87 13.20
CA LEU A 55 -3.99 4.49 12.17
C LEU A 55 -4.06 5.54 11.05
N ARG A 56 -4.03 6.83 11.41
CA ARG A 56 -3.98 7.92 10.44
C ARG A 56 -2.69 7.92 9.63
N GLN A 57 -1.53 7.70 10.25
CA GLN A 57 -0.25 7.57 9.55
C GLN A 57 -0.28 6.41 8.56
N PHE A 58 -0.89 5.28 8.94
CA PHE A 58 -1.06 4.14 8.05
C PHE A 58 -1.94 4.47 6.84
N PHE A 59 -3.09 5.10 7.05
CA PHE A 59 -3.95 5.50 5.93
C PHE A 59 -3.32 6.55 5.01
N LEU A 60 -2.52 7.47 5.55
CA LEU A 60 -1.74 8.39 4.72
C LEU A 60 -0.72 7.63 3.86
N ALA A 61 -0.06 6.60 4.39
CA ALA A 61 0.84 5.74 3.63
C ALA A 61 0.10 4.97 2.52
N ALA A 62 -1.06 4.38 2.83
CA ALA A 62 -1.89 3.68 1.84
C ALA A 62 -2.43 4.61 0.74
N ALA A 63 -2.70 5.88 1.06
CA ALA A 63 -3.07 6.89 0.08
C ALA A 63 -1.91 7.36 -0.81
N ALA A 64 -0.68 7.31 -0.29
CA ALA A 64 0.53 7.69 -1.01
C ALA A 64 0.95 6.68 -2.07
N ASP A 65 0.67 5.40 -1.80
CA ASP A 65 1.01 4.29 -2.69
C ASP A 65 -0.19 3.33 -2.82
N PRO A 66 -1.02 3.48 -3.87
CA PRO A 66 -2.17 2.62 -4.10
C PRO A 66 -1.81 1.16 -4.43
N ASP A 67 -0.57 0.88 -4.85
CA ASP A 67 -0.10 -0.48 -5.14
C ASP A 67 0.54 -1.13 -3.90
N LEU A 68 0.69 -0.37 -2.83
CA LEU A 68 1.12 -0.84 -1.52
C LEU A 68 0.15 -1.92 -1.05
N ARG A 69 0.57 -3.18 -1.11
CA ARG A 69 0.00 -4.23 -0.25
C ARG A 69 0.41 -3.89 1.17
N ALA A 70 -0.39 -3.05 1.81
CA ALA A 70 -0.02 -2.37 3.03
C ALA A 70 0.14 -3.40 4.16
N SER A 71 1.41 -3.74 4.45
CA SER A 71 1.76 -4.47 5.66
C SER A 71 1.66 -3.50 6.82
N MET A 72 0.78 -3.80 7.78
CA MET A 72 0.67 -3.02 9.00
C MET A 72 1.91 -3.26 9.87
N PRO A 73 2.71 -2.23 10.20
CA PRO A 73 3.93 -2.40 11.02
C PRO A 73 3.65 -2.47 12.53
N SER A 74 2.42 -2.21 12.98
CA SER A 74 2.05 -2.21 14.40
C SER A 74 0.79 -3.03 14.65
N ARG A 75 0.89 -3.99 15.59
CA ARG A 75 -0.21 -4.86 16.02
C ARG A 75 -1.33 -4.08 16.69
N VAL A 76 -1.02 -3.12 17.57
CA VAL A 76 -2.09 -2.33 18.23
C VAL A 76 -2.80 -1.38 17.27
N VAL A 77 -2.10 -0.91 16.22
CA VAL A 77 -2.74 -0.13 15.16
C VAL A 77 -3.54 -1.03 14.23
N ASP A 78 -3.13 -2.28 14.00
CA ASP A 78 -3.92 -3.26 13.26
C ASP A 78 -5.26 -3.55 13.95
N GLU A 79 -5.28 -3.69 15.28
CA GLU A 79 -6.51 -3.84 16.07
C GLU A 79 -7.48 -2.67 15.89
N ALA A 80 -6.93 -1.44 15.79
CA ALA A 80 -7.72 -0.26 15.48
C ALA A 80 -8.26 -0.29 14.04
N TRP A 81 -7.45 -0.73 13.07
CA TRP A 81 -7.91 -0.87 11.69
C TRP A 81 -9.00 -1.94 11.56
N HIS A 82 -8.82 -3.10 12.18
CA HIS A 82 -9.84 -4.16 12.27
C HIS A 82 -11.14 -3.62 12.85
N GLU A 83 -11.06 -2.89 13.96
CA GLU A 83 -12.26 -2.31 14.57
C GLU A 83 -12.96 -1.38 13.59
N PHE A 84 -12.22 -0.52 12.89
CA PHE A 84 -12.81 0.41 11.93
C PHE A 84 -13.56 -0.31 10.81
N ILE A 85 -13.02 -1.42 10.30
CA ILE A 85 -13.67 -2.24 9.27
C ILE A 85 -15.05 -2.74 9.73
N THR A 86 -15.25 -2.99 11.03
CA THR A 86 -16.56 -3.40 11.57
C THR A 86 -17.61 -2.29 11.48
N PHE A 87 -17.21 -1.02 11.41
CA PHE A 87 -18.09 0.12 11.11
C PHE A 87 -18.31 0.22 9.60
N THR A 88 -18.82 -0.85 8.99
CA THR A 88 -18.78 -1.11 7.54
C THR A 88 -19.22 0.07 6.67
N ARG A 89 -20.31 0.76 7.02
CA ARG A 89 -20.78 1.95 6.27
C ARG A 89 -19.83 3.14 6.38
N ALA A 90 -19.30 3.40 7.57
CA ALA A 90 -18.35 4.49 7.81
C ALA A 90 -17.01 4.17 7.13
N TYR A 91 -16.55 2.92 7.21
CA TYR A 91 -15.33 2.46 6.58
C TYR A 91 -15.40 2.51 5.06
N ASP A 92 -16.50 2.06 4.44
CA ASP A 92 -16.70 2.17 2.99
C ASP A 92 -16.69 3.64 2.55
N THR A 93 -17.49 4.49 3.21
CA THR A 93 -17.53 5.94 2.92
C THR A 93 -16.15 6.60 3.06
N PHE A 94 -15.41 6.23 4.12
CA PHE A 94 -14.04 6.69 4.33
C PHE A 94 -13.15 6.24 3.17
N CYS A 95 -13.16 4.96 2.81
CA CYS A 95 -12.32 4.41 1.75
C CYS A 95 -12.59 5.07 0.38
N GLN A 96 -13.86 5.24 0.01
CA GLN A 96 -14.22 5.90 -1.25
C GLN A 96 -13.71 7.33 -1.31
N ARG A 97 -13.72 8.06 -0.19
CA ARG A 97 -13.25 9.45 -0.16
C ARG A 97 -11.73 9.57 0.02
N ALA A 98 -11.14 8.70 0.83
CA ALA A 98 -9.72 8.72 1.17
C ALA A 98 -8.85 8.15 0.05
N PHE A 99 -9.33 7.12 -0.66
CA PHE A 99 -8.55 6.34 -1.62
C PHE A 99 -9.21 6.23 -3.00
N GLY A 100 -10.51 6.55 -3.14
CA GLY A 100 -11.30 6.27 -4.34
C GLY A 100 -11.55 4.79 -4.61
N ARG A 101 -11.24 3.92 -3.63
CA ARG A 101 -11.45 2.47 -3.68
C ARG A 101 -11.53 1.91 -2.27
N PHE A 102 -12.09 0.71 -2.15
CA PHE A 102 -12.04 -0.02 -0.88
C PHE A 102 -10.60 -0.44 -0.57
N LEU A 103 -10.15 -0.16 0.67
CA LEU A 103 -8.87 -0.65 1.17
C LEU A 103 -9.13 -1.98 1.88
N HIS A 104 -8.74 -3.09 1.24
CA HIS A 104 -8.91 -4.42 1.81
C HIS A 104 -7.86 -4.68 2.89
N HIS A 105 -8.30 -5.28 3.99
CA HIS A 105 -7.40 -5.85 5.00
C HIS A 105 -7.00 -7.25 4.58
N GLU A 106 -5.70 -7.53 4.57
CA GLU A 106 -5.15 -8.87 4.38
C GLU A 106 -4.41 -9.28 5.66
N PRO A 107 -4.82 -10.36 6.34
CA PRO A 107 -4.13 -10.85 7.53
C PRO A 107 -2.63 -11.10 7.29
N GLU A 108 -1.80 -10.72 8.25
CA GLU A 108 -0.33 -10.79 8.15
C GLU A 108 0.19 -12.20 7.87
N TYR A 109 -0.46 -13.23 8.43
CA TYR A 109 -0.11 -14.64 8.15
C TYR A 109 -0.26 -15.00 6.66
N LEU A 110 -1.26 -14.46 5.97
CA LEU A 110 -1.43 -14.71 4.53
C LEU A 110 -0.35 -13.99 3.72
N MET A 111 0.14 -12.84 4.20
CA MET A 111 1.28 -12.15 3.59
C MET A 111 2.58 -12.95 3.76
N ALA A 112 2.81 -13.52 4.95
CA ALA A 112 4.00 -14.31 5.26
C ALA A 112 4.13 -15.61 4.44
N LEU A 113 3.01 -16.17 3.97
CA LEU A 113 2.99 -17.36 3.11
C LEU A 113 3.24 -17.08 1.62
N SER A 114 3.34 -15.82 1.21
CA SER A 114 3.61 -15.42 -0.19
C SER A 114 5.10 -15.16 -0.43
N GLU A 115 5.60 -15.28 -1.67
CA GLU A 115 6.98 -14.92 -2.09
C GLU A 115 7.30 -13.39 -1.98
N ALA A 116 6.62 -12.67 -1.10
CA ALA A 116 6.59 -11.22 -1.00
C ALA A 116 7.62 -10.59 -0.05
N THR A 117 8.57 -11.34 0.51
CA THR A 117 9.55 -10.79 1.47
C THR A 117 10.40 -9.66 0.91
N ALA A 118 10.81 -9.72 -0.37
CA ALA A 118 11.52 -8.61 -1.03
C ALA A 118 10.65 -7.37 -1.24
N ASN A 119 9.33 -7.55 -1.34
CA ASN A 119 8.34 -6.46 -1.46
C ASN A 119 8.04 -5.83 -0.08
N GLN A 120 8.14 -6.60 1.01
CA GLN A 120 7.88 -6.11 2.37
C GLN A 120 8.82 -4.97 2.79
N THR A 121 10.12 -5.04 2.48
CA THR A 121 11.05 -3.95 2.78
C THR A 121 10.70 -2.68 1.99
N THR A 122 10.35 -2.80 0.70
CA THR A 122 9.92 -1.66 -0.13
C THR A 122 8.66 -1.02 0.43
N VAL A 123 7.68 -1.83 0.81
CA VAL A 123 6.42 -1.39 1.44
C VAL A 123 6.69 -0.66 2.76
N LEU A 124 7.51 -1.24 3.63
CA LEU A 124 7.87 -0.64 4.91
C LEU A 124 8.67 0.67 4.74
N ARG A 125 9.51 0.79 3.70
CA ARG A 125 10.20 2.05 3.37
C ARG A 125 9.24 3.17 3.00
N GLY A 126 8.29 2.90 2.11
CA GLY A 126 7.25 3.87 1.73
C GLY A 126 6.39 4.28 2.92
N THR A 127 6.03 3.30 3.76
CA THR A 127 5.25 3.50 4.99
C THR A 127 6.02 4.34 6.01
N TRP A 128 7.29 4.02 6.28
CA TRP A 128 8.18 4.78 7.15
C TRP A 128 8.30 6.23 6.69
N ARG A 129 8.58 6.43 5.40
CA ARG A 129 8.74 7.76 4.82
C ARG A 129 7.49 8.61 5.01
N THR A 130 6.32 8.06 4.70
CA THR A 130 5.06 8.78 4.85
C THR A 130 4.69 9.05 6.31
N ALA A 131 4.91 8.07 7.20
CA ALA A 131 4.69 8.23 8.63
C ALA A 131 5.59 9.32 9.23
N CYS A 132 6.86 9.39 8.82
CA CYS A 132 7.76 10.46 9.23
C CYS A 132 7.28 11.84 8.75
N LEU A 133 7.01 11.97 7.46
CA LEU A 133 6.60 13.26 6.87
C LEU A 133 5.29 13.78 7.47
N SER A 134 4.32 12.89 7.72
CA SER A 134 3.06 13.26 8.39
C SER A 134 3.23 13.65 9.86
N ALA A 135 4.30 13.21 10.52
CA ALA A 135 4.69 13.66 11.86
C ALA A 135 5.61 14.90 11.86
N GLY A 136 5.94 15.46 10.69
CA GLY A 136 6.91 16.55 10.56
C GLY A 136 8.36 16.12 10.83
N LEU A 137 8.65 14.82 10.73
CA LEU A 137 9.99 14.25 10.88
C LEU A 137 10.65 14.10 9.51
N ASP A 138 11.97 14.31 9.46
CA ASP A 138 12.77 13.97 8.29
C ASP A 138 13.01 12.45 8.26
N PRO A 139 12.49 11.71 7.26
CA PRO A 139 12.59 10.25 7.19
C PRO A 139 14.03 9.74 7.10
N ASP A 140 14.94 10.56 6.56
CA ASP A 140 16.32 10.18 6.27
C ASP A 140 17.26 10.50 7.46
N THR A 141 16.85 11.38 8.38
CA THR A 141 17.71 11.83 9.50
C THR A 141 17.10 11.70 10.90
N THR A 142 15.79 11.43 11.01
CA THR A 142 15.12 11.34 12.32
C THR A 142 15.73 10.25 13.21
N ARG A 143 15.88 10.58 14.50
CA ARG A 143 16.32 9.66 15.55
C ARG A 143 15.17 9.09 16.37
N THR A 144 13.95 9.55 16.10
CA THR A 144 12.73 9.08 16.75
C THR A 144 11.83 8.41 15.71
N ALA A 145 11.27 7.26 16.06
CA ALA A 145 10.28 6.61 15.22
C ALA A 145 8.94 7.39 15.24
N PRO A 146 8.26 7.52 14.09
CA PRO A 146 6.89 8.03 14.07
C PRO A 146 5.95 7.08 14.82
N THR A 147 4.81 7.59 15.30
CA THR A 147 3.84 6.85 16.13
C THR A 147 3.53 5.45 15.62
N LEU A 148 3.25 5.28 14.32
CA LEU A 148 2.91 3.99 13.72
C LEU A 148 3.99 2.92 13.96
N PHE A 149 5.26 3.28 14.00
CA PHE A 149 6.38 2.37 14.21
C PHE A 149 6.78 2.23 15.69
N ALA A 150 6.34 3.16 16.54
CA ALA A 150 6.62 3.16 17.98
C ALA A 150 5.47 2.61 18.83
N ALA A 151 4.27 2.48 18.24
CA ALA A 151 3.03 2.17 18.96
C ALA A 151 3.09 0.86 19.74
N ASP A 152 3.62 -0.21 19.15
CA ASP A 152 3.71 -1.52 19.81
C ASP A 152 4.70 -1.49 20.99
N LEU A 153 5.82 -0.78 20.86
CA LEU A 153 6.79 -0.59 21.93
C LEU A 153 6.16 0.18 23.10
N TRP A 154 5.43 1.26 22.82
CA TRP A 154 4.75 2.04 23.87
C TRP A 154 3.59 1.29 24.52
N ALA A 155 2.91 0.43 23.76
CA ALA A 155 1.88 -0.44 24.27
C ALA A 155 2.43 -1.65 25.04
N GLY A 156 3.74 -1.93 24.97
CA GLY A 156 4.36 -3.06 25.66
C GLY A 156 3.91 -4.41 25.10
N ILE A 157 3.78 -4.52 23.77
CA ILE A 157 3.47 -5.80 23.13
C ILE A 157 4.71 -6.70 23.15
N ASP A 158 4.60 -7.86 23.79
CA ASP A 158 5.65 -8.88 23.78
C ASP A 158 5.87 -9.41 22.35
N GLU A 159 7.13 -9.64 22.00
CA GLU A 159 7.56 -10.16 20.68
C GLU A 159 7.13 -9.30 19.49
N ALA A 160 6.69 -8.06 19.71
CA ALA A 160 6.45 -7.14 18.61
C ALA A 160 7.76 -6.74 17.92
N ARG A 161 7.67 -6.57 16.59
CA ARG A 161 8.76 -6.05 15.79
C ARG A 161 9.13 -4.66 16.30
N THR A 162 10.37 -4.52 16.76
CA THR A 162 10.87 -3.26 17.31
C THR A 162 11.62 -2.49 16.24
N TYR A 163 11.28 -1.21 16.06
CA TYR A 163 11.92 -0.34 15.08
C TYR A 163 12.84 0.67 15.77
N VAL A 164 14.13 0.61 15.45
CA VAL A 164 15.12 1.55 15.96
C VAL A 164 15.55 2.49 14.84
N ALA A 165 15.32 3.79 15.04
CA ALA A 165 15.60 4.82 14.03
C ALA A 165 17.11 4.99 13.75
N THR A 166 17.96 4.79 14.76
CA THR A 166 19.42 4.78 14.65
C THR A 166 20.02 3.85 15.70
N CYS A 167 20.91 2.94 15.29
CA CYS A 167 21.54 1.98 16.19
C CYS A 167 22.92 2.44 16.71
N GLY A 168 23.49 3.49 16.12
CA GLY A 168 24.81 4.02 16.50
C GLY A 168 26.00 3.15 16.09
N SER A 169 25.79 2.06 15.34
CA SER A 169 26.80 1.05 15.01
C SER A 169 27.78 1.45 13.87
N GLY A 170 27.67 2.65 13.31
CA GLY A 170 28.43 3.04 12.11
C GLY A 170 28.01 2.21 10.89
N ASP A 171 28.98 1.62 10.19
CA ASP A 171 28.77 0.98 8.87
C ASP A 171 28.09 -0.41 8.94
N ALA A 172 28.11 -1.08 10.09
CA ALA A 172 27.56 -2.43 10.25
C ALA A 172 26.56 -2.47 11.40
N CYS A 173 25.32 -2.87 11.12
CA CYS A 173 24.29 -2.99 12.13
C CYS A 173 24.61 -4.13 13.11
N THR A 174 24.44 -3.86 14.42
CA THR A 174 24.66 -4.83 15.50
C THR A 174 23.41 -5.07 16.34
N THR A 175 22.23 -4.70 15.83
CA THR A 175 20.95 -4.97 16.50
C THR A 175 20.64 -6.47 16.47
N SER A 176 19.85 -6.95 17.44
CA SER A 176 19.35 -8.32 17.43
C SER A 176 18.39 -8.56 16.26
N ASP A 177 18.19 -9.83 15.89
CA ASP A 177 17.31 -10.22 14.77
C ASP A 177 15.85 -9.75 14.95
N ASP A 178 15.40 -9.54 16.20
CA ASP A 178 14.05 -9.04 16.53
C ASP A 178 13.87 -7.52 16.38
N VAL A 179 14.95 -6.80 16.05
CA VAL A 179 14.98 -5.35 15.93
C VAL A 179 15.28 -4.95 14.49
N VAL A 180 14.33 -4.26 13.86
CA VAL A 180 14.53 -3.64 12.56
C VAL A 180 15.29 -2.33 12.73
N CYS A 181 16.50 -2.29 12.18
CA CYS A 181 17.29 -1.07 12.15
C CYS A 181 16.91 -0.23 10.94
N VAL A 182 16.11 0.80 11.16
CA VAL A 182 15.63 1.69 10.10
C VAL A 182 16.80 2.32 9.34
N GLU A 183 17.87 2.69 10.04
CA GLU A 183 19.05 3.31 9.46
C GLU A 183 19.70 2.45 8.36
N HIS A 184 19.75 1.14 8.55
CA HIS A 184 20.37 0.20 7.61
C HIS A 184 19.38 -0.49 6.68
N GLU A 185 18.10 -0.61 7.08
CA GLU A 185 17.09 -1.35 6.31
C GLU A 185 16.10 -0.45 5.57
N LEU A 186 15.68 0.67 6.18
CA LEU A 186 14.56 1.48 5.68
C LEU A 186 14.95 2.87 5.16
N ARG A 187 16.14 3.40 5.51
CA ARG A 187 16.64 4.65 4.92
C ARG A 187 17.17 4.43 3.51
N GLY A 188 17.06 5.48 2.69
CA GLY A 188 17.51 5.48 1.29
C GLY A 188 16.37 5.60 0.28
N PRO A 189 16.71 5.78 -1.02
CA PRO A 189 15.71 5.93 -2.06
C PRO A 189 14.86 4.66 -2.19
N VAL A 190 13.54 4.83 -2.24
CA VAL A 190 12.63 3.77 -2.69
C VAL A 190 12.98 3.51 -4.15
N GLN A 191 13.73 2.44 -4.41
CA GLN A 191 14.00 2.03 -5.77
C GLN A 191 12.66 1.60 -6.39
N PRO A 192 12.31 2.08 -7.60
CA PRO A 192 11.18 1.51 -8.29
C PRO A 192 11.43 0.00 -8.45
N GLU A 193 10.39 -0.81 -8.22
CA GLU A 193 10.42 -2.26 -8.43
C GLU A 193 11.23 -2.58 -9.69
N PRO A 194 12.18 -3.52 -9.65
CA PRO A 194 12.90 -3.90 -10.85
C PRO A 194 11.84 -4.39 -11.85
N SER A 195 11.61 -3.58 -12.89
CA SER A 195 10.76 -3.92 -14.02
C SER A 195 11.02 -5.39 -14.34
N ARG A 196 9.98 -6.24 -14.25
CA ARG A 196 10.10 -7.67 -14.51
C ARG A 196 10.75 -7.80 -15.88
N ARG A 197 12.07 -8.02 -15.92
CA ARG A 197 12.77 -8.31 -17.16
C ARG A 197 12.07 -9.55 -17.69
N ARG A 198 11.38 -9.40 -18.81
CA ARG A 198 10.91 -10.54 -19.61
C ARG A 198 12.08 -11.51 -19.65
N ARG A 199 11.90 -12.71 -19.12
CA ARG A 199 12.90 -13.77 -19.20
C ARG A 199 13.20 -13.94 -20.69
N HIS A 200 14.31 -13.40 -21.15
CA HIS A 200 14.85 -13.77 -22.45
C HIS A 200 15.16 -15.25 -22.38
N ALA A 201 14.68 -15.96 -23.40
CA ALA A 201 14.83 -17.39 -23.58
C ALA A 201 16.28 -17.82 -23.30
N ARG A 202 16.40 -18.99 -22.66
CA ARG A 202 17.68 -19.66 -22.42
C ARG A 202 18.48 -19.71 -23.72
N VAL A 203 19.64 -19.07 -23.73
CA VAL A 203 20.68 -19.28 -24.73
C VAL A 203 21.09 -20.76 -24.66
N GLY A 204 20.80 -21.48 -25.75
CA GLY A 204 21.18 -22.86 -25.95
C GLY A 204 22.71 -23.01 -26.01
N ARG A 205 23.18 -24.13 -25.46
CA ARG A 205 24.58 -24.56 -25.49
C ARG A 205 25.06 -24.81 -26.92
N ARG A 206 26.37 -24.59 -27.06
CA ARG A 206 27.28 -24.91 -28.17
C ARG A 206 27.06 -26.30 -28.77
N GLY A 207 27.13 -26.37 -30.10
CA GLY A 207 27.45 -27.54 -30.89
C GLY A 207 28.30 -27.10 -32.08
N ASP A 208 29.50 -27.66 -32.19
CA ASP A 208 30.48 -27.41 -33.25
C ASP A 208 30.04 -28.01 -34.60
N GLY A 209 30.49 -27.41 -35.71
CA GLY A 209 30.60 -28.13 -36.99
C GLY A 209 30.30 -27.33 -38.27
N GLY A 210 31.36 -26.83 -38.89
CA GLY A 210 31.65 -27.07 -40.32
C GLY A 210 30.96 -26.22 -41.41
N GLY A 211 31.79 -25.47 -42.15
CA GLY A 211 31.81 -25.54 -43.63
C GLY A 211 31.21 -24.37 -44.42
N GLY A 212 32.05 -23.76 -45.26
CA GLY A 212 31.71 -23.60 -46.68
C GLY A 212 31.05 -22.29 -47.16
N ASP A 213 31.90 -21.38 -47.63
CA ASP A 213 31.87 -20.62 -48.91
C ASP A 213 30.55 -20.06 -49.50
N GLY A 214 30.61 -18.78 -49.91
CA GLY A 214 30.06 -18.36 -51.21
C GLY A 214 28.96 -17.28 -51.24
N GLY A 215 29.36 -16.06 -51.64
CA GLY A 215 28.87 -15.37 -52.84
C GLY A 215 27.44 -14.79 -52.94
N GLY A 216 27.39 -13.52 -53.39
CA GLY A 216 26.24 -12.87 -54.05
C GLY A 216 25.19 -12.32 -53.09
N GLY A 217 24.52 -11.20 -53.32
CA GLY A 217 24.26 -10.40 -54.51
C GLY A 217 23.01 -9.57 -54.21
N ASP A 218 22.82 -8.52 -54.99
CA ASP A 218 21.95 -7.36 -54.75
C ASP A 218 20.45 -7.66 -54.94
N GLY A 219 19.56 -6.77 -54.46
CA GLY A 219 18.18 -6.74 -54.95
C GLY A 219 17.17 -6.05 -54.03
N GLY A 220 16.67 -4.91 -54.46
CA GLY A 220 15.59 -4.16 -53.81
C GLY A 220 14.20 -4.74 -54.02
N GLY A 221 13.19 -4.02 -53.53
CA GLY A 221 11.78 -4.32 -53.76
C GLY A 221 10.87 -3.47 -52.88
N ASP A 222 10.35 -2.38 -53.46
CA ASP A 222 9.22 -1.62 -52.95
C ASP A 222 7.89 -2.36 -53.19
N GLY A 223 6.87 -2.03 -52.39
CA GLY A 223 5.46 -2.37 -52.60
C GLY A 223 4.82 -2.84 -51.28
N GLY A 224 3.69 -2.34 -50.82
CA GLY A 224 2.66 -1.49 -51.43
C GLY A 224 1.29 -1.97 -50.94
N GLY A 225 0.48 -1.04 -50.44
CA GLY A 225 -0.99 -1.08 -50.48
C GLY A 225 -1.75 -1.99 -49.50
N GLY A 226 -2.92 -1.51 -49.07
CA GLY A 226 -4.02 -2.40 -48.68
C GLY A 226 -4.89 -1.90 -47.53
N ASP A 227 -5.93 -1.17 -47.89
CA ASP A 227 -6.99 -0.65 -47.04
C ASP A 227 -8.06 -1.72 -46.71
N GLY A 228 -8.85 -1.49 -45.66
CA GLY A 228 -10.10 -2.19 -45.35
C GLY A 228 -10.43 -2.05 -43.86
N GLY A 229 -11.48 -1.38 -43.40
CA GLY A 229 -12.84 -1.25 -43.93
C GLY A 229 -13.72 -2.31 -43.27
N GLY A 230 -14.77 -1.92 -42.54
CA GLY A 230 -15.74 -2.89 -42.02
C GLY A 230 -16.51 -2.45 -40.78
N ASP A 231 -17.72 -1.95 -41.02
CA ASP A 231 -18.74 -1.53 -40.06
C ASP A 231 -19.48 -2.71 -39.39
N GLY A 232 -20.33 -2.41 -38.40
CA GLY A 232 -21.62 -3.11 -38.31
C GLY A 232 -22.18 -3.43 -36.92
N GLY A 233 -23.32 -2.80 -36.60
CA GLY A 233 -24.49 -3.37 -35.88
C GLY A 233 -24.39 -3.39 -34.35
N GLY A 234 -25.33 -2.86 -33.57
CA GLY A 234 -26.77 -2.72 -33.79
C GLY A 234 -27.52 -3.71 -32.88
N GLY A 235 -28.54 -3.25 -32.13
CA GLY A 235 -29.49 -4.17 -31.49
C GLY A 235 -30.06 -3.69 -30.16
N ASP A 236 -31.27 -3.14 -30.24
CA ASP A 236 -32.14 -2.66 -29.19
C ASP A 236 -32.91 -3.78 -28.44
N GLY A 237 -33.55 -3.42 -27.31
CA GLY A 237 -34.64 -4.15 -26.65
C GLY A 237 -34.52 -4.06 -25.12
N GLY A 238 -35.36 -3.36 -24.36
CA GLY A 238 -36.80 -3.14 -24.48
C GLY A 238 -37.53 -4.17 -23.60
N GLY A 239 -38.22 -3.73 -22.54
CA GLY A 239 -39.09 -4.62 -21.76
C GLY A 239 -39.41 -4.16 -20.33
N ASP A 240 -40.51 -3.43 -20.22
CA ASP A 240 -41.19 -3.00 -18.98
C ASP A 240 -41.91 -4.13 -18.22
N GLY A 241 -42.22 -3.86 -16.95
CA GLY A 241 -43.21 -4.56 -16.12
C GLY A 241 -42.80 -4.53 -14.64
N GLY A 242 -43.40 -3.77 -13.71
CA GLY A 242 -44.81 -3.40 -13.57
C GLY A 242 -45.53 -4.52 -12.80
N GLY A 243 -45.78 -4.35 -11.49
CA GLY A 243 -46.48 -5.36 -10.69
C GLY A 243 -46.54 -5.06 -9.19
N ASP A 244 -47.68 -4.52 -8.77
CA ASP A 244 -48.10 -4.07 -7.45
C ASP A 244 -48.26 -5.17 -6.36
N GLY A 245 -48.23 -4.74 -5.08
CA GLY A 245 -49.39 -4.94 -4.18
C GLY A 245 -49.36 -6.00 -3.06
N GLY A 246 -49.65 -5.53 -1.82
CA GLY A 246 -50.16 -6.29 -0.65
C GLY A 246 -49.13 -6.44 0.49
N GLY A 247 -49.29 -5.93 1.73
CA GLY A 247 -50.44 -6.00 2.66
C GLY A 247 -50.65 -7.46 3.12
N CYS A 248 -50.61 -7.92 4.37
CA CYS A 248 -51.02 -7.37 5.68
C CYS A 248 -50.69 -8.37 6.83
N GLY A 249 -50.77 -7.92 8.09
CA GLY A 249 -50.96 -8.73 9.33
C GLY A 249 -49.69 -8.98 10.16
N GLY A 250 -49.60 -8.79 11.49
CA GLY A 250 -50.59 -8.60 12.54
C GLY A 250 -50.57 -9.79 13.53
N GLY A 251 -50.19 -9.55 14.79
CA GLY A 251 -50.29 -10.48 15.95
C GLY A 251 -49.11 -11.45 16.09
N GLU A 252 -48.52 -11.72 17.26
CA GLU A 252 -48.76 -11.38 18.67
C GLU A 252 -47.39 -11.29 19.38
#